data_AF-A0A5S6QIR9-F1
#
_entry.id   AF-A0A5S6QIR9-F1
#
_cell.length_a   1.000
_cell.length_b   1.000
_cell.length_c   1.000
_cell.angle_alpha   90.00
_cell.angle_beta   90.00
_cell.angle_gamma   90.00
#
_symmetry.space_group_name_H-M   'P 1'
#
loop_
_entity.id
_entity.type
_entity.pdbx_description
1 polymer ?
#
loop_
_entity_poly.entity_id
_entity_poly.type
_entity_poly.pdbx_seq_one_letter_code
_entity_poly.pdbx_strand_id
1 'polypeptide(L)'
;MVSKESHLLYQLALLCLHASVALANYKAKYDSTDDQLSFNAENYDLIHFKFLDDYSNDWFFLATLELEIEFARTLNPLFNLVKAASTGNERCMIRQLNALAVSIRGMREKIQRLTLHLDSNQYGGGIIFQGIGDEKTPVKLVGGSAAQSCTLQSLDAALGVVHVTDVLY
;
A
#
# COMPACT_ATOMS: atom_id res chain seq x y z
N MET A 1 -23.49 -24.34 6.61
CA MET A 1 -22.02 -24.44 6.72
C MET A 1 -21.42 -23.32 5.89
N VAL A 2 -21.03 -22.24 6.57
CA VAL A 2 -20.32 -21.12 5.97
C VAL A 2 -18.85 -21.53 5.90
N SER A 3 -18.24 -21.44 4.72
CA SER A 3 -16.85 -21.84 4.45
C SER A 3 -15.87 -21.12 5.40
N LYS A 4 -14.76 -21.76 5.79
CA LYS A 4 -13.69 -21.12 6.59
C LYS A 4 -13.16 -19.84 5.92
N GLU A 5 -13.29 -19.71 4.60
CA GLU A 5 -12.94 -18.50 3.85
C GLU A 5 -13.83 -17.30 4.18
N SER A 6 -15.11 -17.53 4.47
CA SER A 6 -16.03 -16.46 4.84
C SER A 6 -15.66 -15.85 6.18
N HIS A 7 -15.17 -16.67 7.13
CA HIS A 7 -14.73 -16.18 8.44
C HIS A 7 -13.49 -15.28 8.38
N LEU A 8 -12.56 -15.54 7.45
CA LEU A 8 -11.39 -14.69 7.21
C LEU A 8 -11.79 -13.32 6.66
N LEU A 9 -12.74 -13.29 5.71
CA LEU A 9 -13.31 -12.04 5.21
C LEU A 9 -14.03 -11.25 6.32
N TYR A 10 -14.75 -11.92 7.21
CA TYR A 10 -15.38 -11.26 8.37
C TYR A 10 -14.39 -10.73 9.41
N GLN A 11 -13.22 -11.36 9.59
CA GLN A 11 -12.17 -10.84 10.47
C GLN A 11 -11.40 -9.66 9.84
N LEU A 12 -11.23 -9.65 8.51
CA LEU A 12 -10.72 -8.50 7.75
C LEU A 12 -11.71 -7.31 7.75
N ALA A 13 -13.01 -7.56 7.89
CA ALA A 13 -14.08 -6.56 7.72
C ALA A 13 -14.30 -5.59 8.90
N LEU A 14 -13.67 -5.81 10.06
CA LEU A 14 -13.96 -5.02 11.26
C LEU A 14 -13.17 -3.71 11.37
N LEU A 15 -12.18 -3.51 10.49
CA LEU A 15 -11.38 -2.31 10.40
C LEU A 15 -11.26 -1.85 8.96
N CYS A 16 -11.23 -0.54 8.76
CA CYS A 16 -10.87 0.09 7.50
C CYS A 16 -9.42 -0.27 7.14
N LEU A 17 -9.24 -1.30 6.30
CA LEU A 17 -7.95 -1.78 5.82
C LEU A 17 -7.43 -0.90 4.69
N HIS A 18 -6.10 -0.87 4.52
CA HIS A 18 -5.41 -0.21 3.40
C HIS A 18 -6.06 -0.49 2.03
N ALA A 19 -6.45 -1.74 1.76
CA ALA A 19 -7.14 -2.12 0.53
C ALA A 19 -8.48 -1.41 0.34
N SER A 20 -9.27 -1.26 1.42
CA SER A 20 -10.58 -0.61 1.37
C SER A 20 -10.50 0.91 1.35
N VAL A 21 -9.56 1.52 2.08
CA VAL A 21 -9.49 2.99 2.22
C VAL A 21 -8.61 3.69 1.19
N ALA A 22 -7.65 2.97 0.61
CA ALA A 22 -6.77 3.49 -0.44
C ALA A 22 -7.04 2.80 -1.79
N LEU A 23 -6.83 1.48 -1.88
CA LEU A 23 -6.81 0.78 -3.17
C LEU A 23 -8.18 0.67 -3.88
N ALA A 24 -9.28 0.72 -3.14
CA ALA A 24 -10.63 0.64 -3.70
C ALA A 24 -11.43 1.95 -3.59
N ASN A 25 -10.82 3.02 -3.10
CA ASN A 25 -11.51 4.26 -2.72
C ASN A 25 -11.05 5.45 -3.57
N TYR A 26 -11.04 5.31 -4.89
CA TYR A 26 -10.65 6.42 -5.77
C TYR A 26 -11.50 6.46 -7.04
N LYS A 27 -11.73 7.66 -7.57
CA LYS A 27 -12.38 7.91 -8.85
C LYS A 27 -11.67 9.02 -9.61
N ALA A 28 -11.67 8.96 -10.94
CA ALA A 28 -11.11 10.03 -11.75
C ALA A 28 -11.97 11.30 -11.63
N LYS A 29 -11.33 12.47 -11.56
CA LYS A 29 -12.00 13.79 -11.55
C LYS A 29 -12.67 14.12 -12.88
N TYR A 30 -12.07 13.64 -13.96
CA TYR A 30 -12.52 13.85 -15.34
C TYR A 30 -12.68 12.48 -16.01
N ASP A 31 -13.51 12.42 -17.05
CA ASP A 31 -13.51 11.28 -18.00
C ASP A 31 -12.18 11.32 -18.77
N SER A 32 -11.11 10.84 -18.14
CA SER A 32 -9.82 10.69 -18.79
C SER A 32 -9.89 9.44 -19.66
N THR A 33 -10.17 9.63 -20.95
CA THR A 33 -10.09 8.59 -21.99
C THR A 33 -8.65 8.25 -22.39
N ASP A 34 -7.66 8.71 -21.63
CA ASP A 34 -6.25 8.60 -21.98
C ASP A 34 -5.59 7.49 -21.16
N ASP A 35 -5.76 6.26 -21.64
CA ASP A 35 -5.16 5.02 -21.10
C ASP A 35 -3.62 5.03 -21.09
N GLN A 36 -2.96 6.10 -21.57
CA GLN A 36 -1.51 6.23 -21.64
C GLN A 36 -0.88 7.08 -20.53
N LEU A 37 -1.67 7.82 -19.74
CA LEU A 37 -1.12 8.68 -18.70
C LEU A 37 -0.67 7.87 -17.47
N SER A 38 0.57 8.11 -17.04
CA SER A 38 1.03 7.68 -15.71
C SER A 38 0.08 8.24 -14.67
N PHE A 39 -0.49 7.37 -13.82
CA PHE A 39 -1.36 7.78 -12.72
C PHE A 39 -0.75 8.97 -11.95
N ASN A 40 -1.53 10.02 -11.77
CA ASN A 40 -1.18 11.19 -10.97
C ASN A 40 -2.30 11.45 -9.97
N ALA A 41 -1.99 11.43 -8.67
CA ALA A 41 -2.94 11.62 -7.58
C ALA A 41 -3.83 12.86 -7.75
N GLU A 42 -3.31 13.93 -8.37
CA GLU A 42 -4.04 15.18 -8.62
C GLU A 42 -5.30 15.00 -9.48
N ASN A 43 -5.32 13.97 -10.33
CA ASN A 43 -6.42 13.70 -11.27
C ASN A 43 -7.54 12.85 -10.65
N TYR A 44 -7.44 12.49 -9.37
CA TYR A 44 -8.36 11.59 -8.70
C TYR A 44 -8.91 12.21 -7.41
N ASP A 45 -10.08 11.73 -6.99
CA ASP A 45 -10.75 12.03 -5.73
C ASP A 45 -11.08 10.74 -4.99
N LEU A 46 -11.19 10.82 -3.65
CA LEU A 46 -11.75 9.73 -2.85
C LEU A 46 -13.27 9.61 -3.03
N ILE A 47 -13.80 8.40 -2.91
CA ILE A 47 -15.24 8.11 -3.09
C ILE A 47 -16.01 8.28 -1.77
N HIS A 48 -15.53 7.65 -0.69
CA HIS A 48 -16.26 7.58 0.58
C HIS A 48 -15.41 7.93 1.81
N PHE A 49 -14.29 7.24 2.04
CA PHE A 49 -13.53 7.32 3.29
C PHE A 49 -12.68 8.61 3.40
N LYS A 50 -13.35 9.76 3.49
CA LYS A 50 -12.76 11.05 3.86
C LYS A 50 -12.91 11.21 5.38
N PHE A 51 -11.95 10.67 6.13
CA PHE A 51 -12.05 10.64 7.59
C PHE A 51 -12.01 12.05 8.20
N LEU A 52 -11.32 12.97 7.51
CA LEU A 52 -11.29 14.39 7.80
C LEU A 52 -11.67 15.12 6.52
N ASP A 53 -12.48 16.16 6.63
CA ASP A 53 -12.80 17.05 5.51
C ASP A 53 -11.65 18.04 5.29
N ASP A 54 -10.45 17.49 5.09
CA ASP A 54 -9.23 18.24 4.86
C ASP A 54 -8.45 17.70 3.66
N TYR A 55 -7.66 18.58 3.07
CA TYR A 55 -6.85 18.29 1.88
C TYR A 55 -5.78 17.22 2.15
N SER A 56 -5.23 17.19 3.36
CA SER A 56 -4.15 16.26 3.73
C SER A 56 -4.66 14.82 3.85
N ASN A 57 -5.92 14.61 4.22
CA ASN A 57 -6.56 13.30 4.29
C ASN A 57 -6.71 12.70 2.90
N ASP A 58 -7.24 13.48 1.95
CA ASP A 58 -7.38 13.06 0.56
C ASP A 58 -6.00 12.70 -0.04
N TRP A 59 -5.00 13.55 0.21
CA TRP A 59 -3.63 13.31 -0.26
C TRP A 59 -2.95 12.12 0.40
N PHE A 60 -3.23 11.84 1.67
CA PHE A 60 -2.70 10.66 2.36
C PHE A 60 -3.05 9.38 1.60
N PHE A 61 -4.32 9.21 1.22
CA PHE A 61 -4.77 8.01 0.51
C PHE A 61 -4.38 8.01 -0.97
N LEU A 62 -4.54 9.15 -1.67
CA LEU A 62 -4.26 9.23 -3.11
C LEU A 62 -2.77 9.15 -3.44
N ALA A 63 -1.89 9.77 -2.64
CA ALA A 63 -0.44 9.63 -2.84
C ALA A 63 0.07 8.24 -2.44
N THR A 64 -0.56 7.59 -1.45
CA THR A 64 -0.27 6.18 -1.16
C THR A 64 -0.69 5.28 -2.33
N LEU A 65 -1.84 5.52 -2.93
CA LEU A 65 -2.26 4.80 -4.15
C LEU A 65 -1.30 5.02 -5.33
N GLU A 66 -0.80 6.25 -5.51
CA GLU A 66 0.19 6.55 -6.54
C GLU A 66 1.49 5.75 -6.34
N LEU A 67 1.95 5.59 -5.10
CA LEU A 67 3.09 4.74 -4.75
C LEU A 67 2.82 3.26 -5.08
N GLU A 68 1.64 2.76 -4.76
CA GLU A 68 1.23 1.37 -5.04
C GLU A 68 1.16 1.08 -6.53
N ILE A 69 0.71 2.04 -7.34
CA ILE A 69 0.69 1.91 -8.80
C ILE A 69 2.12 1.90 -9.35
N GLU A 70 3.04 2.71 -8.81
CA GLU A 70 4.45 2.60 -9.20
C GLU A 70 5.06 1.26 -8.79
N PHE A 71 4.72 0.76 -7.61
CA PHE A 71 5.15 -0.57 -7.18
C PHE A 71 4.60 -1.66 -8.11
N ALA A 72 3.34 -1.57 -8.57
CA ALA A 72 2.77 -2.57 -9.47
C ALA A 72 3.60 -2.76 -10.76
N ARG A 73 4.29 -1.69 -11.22
CA ARG A 73 5.20 -1.77 -12.37
C ARG A 73 6.46 -2.60 -12.10
N THR A 74 6.84 -2.77 -10.83
CA THR A 74 7.97 -3.61 -10.40
C THR A 74 7.68 -5.10 -10.50
N LEU A 75 6.40 -5.52 -10.45
CA LEU A 75 6.02 -6.94 -10.38
C LEU A 75 6.51 -7.75 -11.59
N ASN A 76 6.38 -7.19 -12.79
CA ASN A 76 6.85 -7.83 -14.01
C ASN A 76 8.39 -8.00 -14.03
N PRO A 77 9.21 -6.95 -13.79
CA PRO A 77 10.64 -7.10 -13.61
C PRO A 77 11.03 -8.10 -12.51
N LEU A 78 10.31 -8.10 -11.39
CA LEU A 78 10.56 -8.98 -10.25
C LEU A 78 10.37 -10.46 -10.63
N PHE A 79 9.23 -10.82 -11.23
CA PHE A 79 9.01 -12.21 -11.68
C PHE A 79 10.01 -12.64 -12.75
N ASN A 80 10.36 -11.74 -13.68
CA ASN A 80 11.37 -12.03 -14.69
C ASN A 80 12.78 -12.18 -14.08
N LEU A 81 13.10 -11.45 -13.01
CA LEU A 81 14.35 -11.59 -12.28
C LEU A 81 14.44 -12.96 -11.62
N VAL A 82 13.40 -13.38 -10.89
CA VAL A 82 13.34 -14.70 -10.24
C VAL A 82 13.53 -15.83 -11.26
N LYS A 83 12.83 -15.74 -12.41
CA LYS A 83 12.98 -16.71 -13.52
C LYS A 83 14.38 -16.68 -14.14
N ALA A 84 14.98 -15.50 -14.31
CA ALA A 84 16.33 -15.38 -14.86
C ALA A 84 17.37 -15.97 -13.91
N ALA A 85 17.21 -15.76 -12.60
CA ALA A 85 18.05 -16.34 -11.56
C ALA A 85 17.95 -17.88 -11.55
N SER A 86 16.74 -18.44 -11.65
CA SER A 86 16.55 -19.90 -11.67
C SER A 86 17.08 -20.58 -12.93
N THR A 87 17.28 -19.83 -14.03
CA THR A 87 17.78 -20.35 -15.31
C THR A 87 19.25 -19.98 -15.60
N GLY A 88 19.91 -19.25 -14.69
CA GLY A 88 21.28 -18.76 -14.90
C GLY A 88 21.42 -17.73 -16.03
N ASN A 89 20.33 -17.06 -16.43
CA ASN A 89 20.36 -16.09 -17.53
C ASN A 89 20.82 -14.71 -17.03
N GLU A 90 22.13 -14.55 -16.89
CA GLU A 90 22.78 -13.34 -16.36
C GLU A 90 22.38 -12.06 -17.10
N ARG A 91 22.31 -12.09 -18.43
CA ARG A 91 21.93 -10.92 -19.23
C ARG A 91 20.50 -10.47 -18.93
N CYS A 92 19.58 -11.41 -18.76
CA CYS A 92 18.21 -11.08 -18.35
C CYS A 92 18.19 -10.55 -16.91
N MET A 93 18.96 -11.17 -15.99
CA MET A 93 19.06 -10.70 -14.60
C MET A 93 19.51 -9.23 -14.52
N ILE A 94 20.61 -8.87 -15.19
CA ILE A 94 21.14 -7.49 -15.21
C ILE A 94 20.08 -6.51 -15.73
N ARG A 95 19.35 -6.89 -16.79
CA ARG A 95 18.28 -6.05 -17.34
C ARG A 95 17.15 -5.84 -16.33
N GLN A 96 16.70 -6.89 -15.66
CA GLN A 96 15.60 -6.77 -14.69
C GLN A 96 16.02 -6.04 -13.41
N LEU A 97 17.25 -6.23 -12.93
CA LEU A 97 17.80 -5.47 -11.80
C LEU A 97 17.85 -3.97 -12.10
N ASN A 98 18.25 -3.58 -13.32
CA ASN A 98 18.22 -2.18 -13.73
C ASN A 98 16.78 -1.63 -13.80
N ALA A 99 15.83 -2.42 -14.34
CA ALA A 99 14.42 -2.03 -14.37
C ALA A 99 13.85 -1.83 -12.96
N LEU A 100 14.13 -2.75 -12.03
CA LEU A 100 13.75 -2.62 -10.62
C LEU A 100 14.38 -1.39 -9.98
N ALA A 101 15.66 -1.12 -10.21
CA ALA A 101 16.32 0.06 -9.67
C ALA A 101 15.68 1.37 -10.16
N VAL A 102 15.27 1.44 -11.43
CA VAL A 102 14.52 2.59 -11.97
C VAL A 102 13.17 2.72 -11.28
N SER A 103 12.40 1.64 -11.14
CA SER A 103 11.11 1.67 -10.46
C SER A 103 11.21 2.04 -8.98
N ILE A 104 12.21 1.54 -8.26
CA ILE A 104 12.45 1.90 -6.84
C ILE A 104 12.78 3.40 -6.71
N ARG A 105 13.52 3.99 -7.66
CA ARG A 105 13.74 5.45 -7.69
C ARG A 105 12.42 6.20 -7.93
N GLY A 106 11.59 5.72 -8.86
CA GLY A 106 10.24 6.27 -9.07
C GLY A 106 9.38 6.22 -7.81
N MET A 107 9.36 5.07 -7.11
CA MET A 107 8.68 4.92 -5.82
C MET A 107 9.18 5.93 -4.78
N ARG A 108 10.50 6.16 -4.70
CA ARG A 108 11.08 7.17 -3.80
C ARG A 108 10.59 8.58 -4.12
N GLU A 109 10.48 8.94 -5.39
CA GLU A 109 9.92 10.24 -5.81
C GLU A 109 8.46 10.38 -5.39
N LYS A 110 7.66 9.30 -5.47
CA LYS A 110 6.26 9.32 -4.99
C LYS A 110 6.16 9.45 -3.47
N ILE A 111 7.04 8.80 -2.71
CA ILE A 111 7.12 8.98 -1.25
C ILE A 111 7.43 10.44 -0.90
N GLN A 112 8.33 11.11 -1.64
CA GLN A 112 8.61 12.53 -1.41
C GLN A 112 7.37 13.40 -1.65
N ARG A 113 6.55 13.09 -2.67
CA ARG A 113 5.27 13.78 -2.88
C ARG A 113 4.32 13.59 -1.70
N LEU A 114 4.23 12.38 -1.14
CA LEU A 114 3.43 12.13 0.07
C LEU A 114 3.90 13.02 1.23
N THR A 115 5.20 13.09 1.49
CA THR A 115 5.75 13.92 2.57
C THR A 115 5.48 15.41 2.40
N LEU A 116 5.38 15.92 1.17
CA LEU A 116 5.10 17.32 0.89
C LEU A 116 3.66 17.75 1.23
N HIS A 117 2.70 16.82 1.25
CA HIS A 117 1.27 17.12 1.40
C HIS A 117 0.71 16.74 2.78
N LEU A 118 1.55 16.14 3.65
CA LEU A 118 1.17 15.75 5.01
C LEU A 118 1.74 16.72 6.04
N ASP A 119 0.87 17.31 6.85
CA ASP A 119 1.27 18.02 8.06
C ASP A 119 1.48 17.01 9.20
N SER A 120 2.69 16.97 9.76
CA SER A 120 3.15 15.95 10.72
C SER A 120 2.40 15.92 12.07
N ASN A 121 1.52 16.90 12.32
CA ASN A 121 0.90 17.12 13.63
C ASN A 121 -0.55 16.61 13.77
N GLN A 122 -1.17 16.02 12.74
CA GLN A 122 -2.62 15.77 12.73
C GLN A 122 -3.08 14.31 12.97
N TYR A 123 -2.18 13.32 13.05
CA TYR A 123 -2.58 11.91 13.08
C TYR A 123 -2.30 11.25 14.44
N GLY A 124 -3.30 11.26 15.35
CA GLY A 124 -3.23 10.54 16.63
C GLY A 124 -4.57 10.38 17.34
N GLY A 125 -5.00 9.14 17.57
CA GLY A 125 -6.16 8.79 18.41
C GLY A 125 -6.61 7.33 18.21
N GLY A 126 -6.77 6.56 19.30
CA GLY A 126 -7.28 5.18 19.27
C GLY A 126 -8.80 5.10 19.38
N ILE A 127 -9.39 3.94 19.05
CA ILE A 127 -10.87 3.72 19.03
C ILE A 127 -11.24 2.49 19.90
N ILE A 128 -12.37 2.56 20.60
CA ILE A 128 -12.98 1.44 21.35
C ILE A 128 -14.24 0.98 20.61
N PHE A 129 -14.37 -0.32 20.32
CA PHE A 129 -15.55 -0.91 19.67
C PHE A 129 -16.59 -1.37 20.71
N GLN A 130 -17.78 -0.78 20.66
CA GLN A 130 -18.90 -1.14 21.53
C GLN A 130 -19.75 -2.26 20.89
N GLY A 131 -19.96 -3.37 21.60
CA GLY A 131 -20.92 -4.43 21.20
C GLY A 131 -20.35 -5.62 20.41
N ILE A 132 -19.03 -5.76 20.25
CA ILE A 132 -18.38 -6.91 19.59
C ILE A 132 -17.29 -7.46 20.52
N GLY A 133 -17.59 -8.55 21.24
CA GLY A 133 -16.68 -9.22 22.18
C GLY A 133 -17.13 -9.18 23.65
N ASP A 134 -16.37 -9.82 24.52
CA ASP A 134 -16.58 -9.80 25.98
C ASP A 134 -16.37 -8.35 26.47
N GLU A 135 -17.44 -7.66 26.91
CA GLU A 135 -17.47 -6.23 27.26
C GLU A 135 -16.41 -5.79 28.29
N LYS A 136 -15.72 -6.76 28.91
CA LYS A 136 -14.73 -6.57 29.96
C LYS A 136 -13.28 -6.50 29.46
N THR A 137 -13.01 -6.79 28.19
CA THR A 137 -11.62 -6.81 27.68
C THR A 137 -11.50 -6.12 26.32
N PRO A 138 -10.87 -4.93 26.23
CA PRO A 138 -10.72 -4.24 24.95
C PRO A 138 -9.80 -5.04 24.01
N VAL A 139 -10.32 -5.41 22.84
CA VAL A 139 -9.51 -6.02 21.78
C VAL A 139 -8.71 -4.90 21.10
N LYS A 140 -7.39 -4.92 21.28
CA LYS A 140 -6.49 -4.07 20.49
C LYS A 140 -6.40 -4.64 19.09
N LEU A 141 -7.11 -4.02 18.15
CA LEU A 141 -6.91 -4.26 16.73
C LEU A 141 -5.99 -3.17 16.18
N VAL A 142 -5.01 -3.56 15.37
CA VAL A 142 -4.12 -2.60 14.70
C VAL A 142 -4.93 -1.92 13.60
N GLY A 143 -5.08 -0.60 13.67
CA GLY A 143 -5.75 0.18 12.63
C GLY A 143 -5.10 0.00 11.25
N GLY A 144 -5.80 0.44 10.20
CA GLY A 144 -5.24 0.44 8.85
C GLY A 144 -3.94 1.24 8.79
N SER A 145 -2.87 0.64 8.27
CA SER A 145 -1.56 1.27 8.12
C SER A 145 -1.04 0.99 6.73
N ALA A 146 -0.23 1.90 6.17
CA ALA A 146 0.54 1.64 4.97
C ALA A 146 1.44 0.39 5.10
N ALA A 147 1.77 -0.04 6.32
CA ALA A 147 2.47 -1.31 6.59
C ALA A 147 1.68 -2.57 6.22
N GLN A 148 0.36 -2.45 5.99
CA GLN A 148 -0.46 -3.52 5.42
C GLN A 148 -0.31 -3.63 3.90
N SER A 149 0.38 -2.70 3.25
CA SER A 149 0.85 -2.85 1.88
C SER A 149 1.87 -3.98 1.79
N CYS A 150 1.72 -4.84 0.79
CA CYS A 150 2.70 -5.87 0.48
C CYS A 150 3.88 -5.33 -0.35
N THR A 151 3.89 -4.05 -0.72
CA THR A 151 4.87 -3.42 -1.61
C THR A 151 6.32 -3.64 -1.16
N LEU A 152 6.67 -3.16 0.05
CA LEU A 152 8.04 -3.25 0.56
C LEU A 152 8.42 -4.69 0.92
N GLN A 153 7.47 -5.43 1.52
CA GLN A 153 7.68 -6.83 1.92
C GLN A 153 7.97 -7.73 0.71
N SER A 154 7.32 -7.48 -0.43
CA SER A 154 7.54 -8.23 -1.67
C SER A 154 8.92 -7.94 -2.27
N LEU A 155 9.39 -6.69 -2.20
CA LEU A 155 10.73 -6.32 -2.65
C LEU A 155 11.81 -6.95 -1.76
N ASP A 156 11.63 -6.87 -0.44
CA ASP A 156 12.57 -7.46 0.51
C ASP A 156 12.69 -8.97 0.30
N ALA A 157 11.57 -9.67 0.18
CA ALA A 157 11.55 -11.11 -0.09
C ALA A 157 12.24 -11.47 -1.42
N ALA A 158 12.00 -10.69 -2.48
CA ALA A 158 12.57 -10.96 -3.80
C ALA A 158 14.08 -10.70 -3.86
N LEU A 159 14.57 -9.71 -3.11
CA LEU A 159 15.98 -9.35 -3.04
C LEU A 159 16.75 -10.10 -1.93
N GLY A 160 16.04 -10.89 -1.12
CA GLY A 160 16.63 -11.60 0.03
C GLY A 160 17.09 -10.65 1.14
N VAL A 161 16.45 -9.48 1.27
CA VAL A 161 16.72 -8.53 2.35
C VAL A 161 16.08 -9.05 3.63
N VAL A 162 16.89 -9.21 4.67
CA VAL A 162 16.44 -9.65 5.99
C VAL A 162 16.66 -8.51 6.98
N HIS A 163 15.57 -8.03 7.56
CA HIS A 163 15.62 -7.01 8.61
C HIS A 163 15.85 -7.68 9.97
N VAL A 164 16.83 -7.19 10.73
CA VAL A 164 17.07 -7.66 12.10
C VAL A 164 15.93 -7.14 12.98
N THR A 165 15.36 -8.01 13.80
CA THR A 165 14.33 -7.59 14.77
C THR A 165 14.99 -6.69 15.82
N ASP A 166 14.47 -5.47 16.01
CA ASP A 166 14.98 -4.59 17.06
C ASP A 166 14.93 -5.30 18.41
N VAL A 167 16.10 -5.52 19.01
CA VAL A 167 16.22 -6.03 20.37
C VAL A 167 15.92 -4.87 21.29
N LEU A 168 14.67 -4.79 21.76
CA LEU A 168 14.28 -3.85 22.81
C LEU A 168 15.04 -4.22 24.10
N TYR A 169 16.02 -3.39 24.48
CA TYR A 169 16.59 -3.34 25.82
C TYR A 169 15.85 -2.31 26.67
#